data_AF-A0AAV5UAQ5-F1
#
_entry.id   AF-A0AAV5UAQ5-F1
#
_cell.length_a   1.000
_cell.length_b   1.000
_cell.length_c   1.000
_cell.angle_alpha   90.00
_cell.angle_beta   90.00
_cell.angle_gamma   90.00
#
_symmetry.space_group_name_H-M   'P 1'
#
loop_
_entity.id
_entity.type
_entity.pdbx_description
1 polymer ?
#
loop_
_entity_poly.entity_id
_entity_poly.type
_entity_poly.pdbx_seq_one_letter_code
_entity_poly.pdbx_strand_id
1 'polypeptide(L)'
;MKQFSSCVRQFFESTRPTDVEFLALFGMALWNEEVMNDNESLLKIASLVRSDILNELHVYYRTQGRYDYSSRVGNIFCLLSSTHNCATATCEDFQVMRLMKMFDNVYRSG
;
A
#
# COMPACT_ATOMS: atom_id res chain seq x y z
N MET A 1 0.97 -11.48 -12.39
CA MET A 1 0.33 -11.94 -11.13
C MET A 1 1.19 -12.69 -10.09
N LYS A 2 1.66 -13.95 -10.29
CA LYS A 2 2.28 -14.76 -9.18
C LYS A 2 3.50 -14.12 -8.51
N GLN A 3 4.33 -13.41 -9.28
CA GLN A 3 5.60 -12.86 -8.80
C GLN A 3 5.44 -11.65 -7.85
N PHE A 4 4.51 -10.72 -8.17
CA PHE A 4 4.26 -9.54 -7.32
C PHE A 4 3.51 -9.90 -6.03
N SER A 5 2.53 -10.81 -6.10
CA SER A 5 1.85 -11.33 -4.91
C SER A 5 2.81 -12.07 -3.97
N SER A 6 3.77 -12.82 -4.53
CA SER A 6 4.84 -13.47 -3.75
C SER A 6 5.75 -12.45 -3.08
N CYS A 7 6.05 -11.33 -3.74
CA CYS A 7 6.91 -10.27 -3.23
C CYS A 7 6.28 -9.54 -2.03
N VAL A 8 5.01 -9.14 -2.13
CA VAL A 8 4.28 -8.49 -1.02
C VAL A 8 4.20 -9.40 0.19
N ARG A 9 3.90 -10.69 -0.03
CA ARG A 9 3.87 -11.68 1.05
C ARG A 9 5.23 -11.84 1.72
N GLN A 10 6.30 -11.93 0.94
CA GLN A 10 7.67 -12.03 1.46
C GLN A 10 8.03 -10.81 2.32
N PHE A 11 7.75 -9.60 1.84
CA PHE A 11 7.99 -8.36 2.59
C PHE A 11 7.13 -8.26 3.85
N PHE A 12 5.89 -8.75 3.81
CA PHE A 12 5.02 -8.78 4.99
C PHE A 12 5.56 -9.76 6.04
N GLU A 13 5.98 -10.95 5.61
CA GLU A 13 6.54 -11.98 6.49
C GLU A 13 7.90 -11.60 7.08
N SER A 14 8.73 -10.83 6.35
CA SER A 14 10.02 -10.32 6.84
C SER A 14 9.84 -9.12 7.77
N THR A 15 8.90 -8.23 7.45
CA THR A 15 8.69 -6.99 8.22
C THR A 15 7.88 -7.26 9.47
N ARG A 16 6.89 -8.16 9.43
CA ARG A 16 5.97 -8.48 10.53
C ARG A 16 5.48 -7.20 11.23
N PRO A 17 4.73 -6.35 10.52
CA PRO A 17 4.24 -5.11 11.10
C PRO A 17 3.38 -5.41 12.34
N THR A 18 3.52 -4.59 13.39
CA THR A 18 2.57 -4.60 14.52
C THR A 18 1.21 -4.07 14.06
N ASP A 19 0.17 -4.25 14.87
CA ASP A 19 -1.17 -3.73 14.54
C ASP A 19 -1.16 -2.22 14.28
N VAL A 20 -0.39 -1.47 15.08
CA VAL A 20 -0.22 -0.01 14.92
C VAL A 20 0.48 0.33 13.61
N GLU A 21 1.57 -0.38 13.29
CA GLU A 21 2.32 -0.18 12.05
C GLU A 21 1.49 -0.57 10.82
N PHE A 22 0.68 -1.62 10.94
CA PHE A 22 -0.25 -2.05 9.89
C PHE A 22 -1.36 -1.02 9.66
N LEU A 23 -1.95 -0.46 10.71
CA LEU A 23 -2.93 0.62 10.61
C LEU A 23 -2.34 1.87 9.97
N ALA A 24 -1.10 2.24 10.34
CA ALA A 24 -0.38 3.34 9.70
C ALA A 24 -0.16 3.06 8.20
N LEU A 25 0.27 1.85 7.84
CA LEU A 25 0.43 1.43 6.44
C LEU A 25 -0.89 1.51 5.67
N PHE A 26 -1.98 1.04 6.26
CA PHE A 26 -3.31 1.10 5.67
C PHE A 26 -3.78 2.54 5.45
N GLY A 27 -3.64 3.41 6.46
CA GLY A 27 -3.97 4.83 6.35
C GLY A 27 -3.15 5.54 5.26
N MET A 28 -1.84 5.25 5.18
CA MET A 28 -0.99 5.76 4.12
C MET A 28 -1.37 5.22 2.73
N ALA A 29 -1.79 3.96 2.62
CA ALA A 29 -2.26 3.40 1.34
C ALA A 29 -3.58 4.01 0.88
N LEU A 30 -4.48 4.34 1.82
CA LEU A 30 -5.77 4.95 1.55
C LEU A 30 -5.63 6.39 1.05
N TRP A 31 -4.82 7.18 1.74
CA TRP A 31 -4.50 8.56 1.36
C TRP A 31 -3.32 8.57 0.37
N ASN A 32 -3.47 7.89 -0.77
CA ASN A 32 -2.48 7.92 -1.85
C ASN A 32 -2.75 9.11 -2.78
N GLU A 33 -1.79 10.04 -2.85
CA GLU A 33 -1.86 11.26 -3.66
C GLU A 33 -1.94 10.95 -5.16
N GLU A 34 -1.33 9.84 -5.62
CA GLU A 34 -1.30 9.45 -7.04
C GLU A 34 -2.69 9.07 -7.60
N VAL A 35 -3.63 8.73 -6.74
CA VAL A 35 -5.00 8.30 -7.13
C VAL A 35 -5.99 9.47 -7.04
N MET A 36 -5.63 10.56 -6.36
CA MET A 36 -6.51 11.71 -6.16
C MET A 36 -6.41 12.67 -7.35
N ASN A 37 -7.27 12.46 -8.35
CA ASN A 37 -7.40 13.22 -9.61
C ASN A 37 -7.30 14.76 -9.49
N ASP A 38 -6.08 15.32 -9.43
CA ASP A 38 -5.70 16.74 -9.46
C ASP A 38 -6.50 17.71 -8.57
N ASN A 39 -7.29 17.20 -7.62
CA ASN A 39 -8.04 18.04 -6.70
C ASN A 39 -7.10 18.55 -5.60
N GLU A 40 -6.56 19.74 -5.82
CA GLU A 40 -5.59 20.39 -4.92
C GLU A 40 -6.05 20.42 -3.45
N SER A 41 -7.36 20.58 -3.20
CA SER A 41 -7.90 20.57 -1.84
C SER A 41 -7.82 19.19 -1.19
N LEU A 42 -8.10 18.12 -1.95
CA LEU A 42 -7.98 16.75 -1.47
C LEU A 42 -6.52 16.33 -1.32
N LEU A 43 -5.65 16.76 -2.23
CA LEU A 43 -4.21 16.51 -2.12
C LEU A 43 -3.61 17.15 -0.86
N LYS A 44 -4.03 18.38 -0.52
CA LYS A 44 -3.65 19.02 0.74
C LYS A 44 -4.11 18.22 1.96
N ILE A 45 -5.36 17.75 1.95
CA ILE A 45 -5.90 16.93 3.05
C ILE A 45 -5.13 15.60 3.15
N ALA A 46 -4.90 14.92 2.03
CA ALA A 46 -4.14 13.67 1.99
C ALA A 46 -2.73 13.86 2.59
N SER A 47 -2.03 14.90 2.15
CA SER A 47 -0.69 15.23 2.65
C SER A 47 -0.67 15.51 4.16
N LEU A 48 -1.66 16.27 4.66
CA LEU A 48 -1.82 16.53 6.09
C LEU A 48 -2.06 15.24 6.88
N VAL A 49 -3.02 14.42 6.46
CA VAL A 49 -3.35 13.16 7.14
C VAL A 49 -2.16 12.19 7.15
N ARG A 50 -1.41 12.07 6.04
CA ARG A 50 -0.19 11.26 5.99
C ARG A 50 0.88 11.77 6.94
N SER A 51 1.04 13.09 7.04
CA SER A 51 1.98 13.71 7.95
C SER A 51 1.62 13.42 9.42
N ASP A 52 0.32 13.48 9.75
CA ASP A 52 -0.18 13.15 11.09
C ASP A 52 0.05 11.67 11.42
N ILE A 53 -0.24 10.75 10.48
CA ILE A 53 0.03 9.32 10.66
C ILE A 53 1.52 9.07 10.94
N LEU A 54 2.42 9.74 10.22
CA LEU A 54 3.87 9.58 10.42
C LEU A 54 4.33 10.15 11.76
N ASN A 55 3.77 11.28 12.20
CA ASN A 55 4.05 11.84 13.51
C ASN A 55 3.60 10.90 14.63
N GLU A 56 2.38 10.35 14.55
CA GLU A 56 1.87 9.38 15.53
C GLU A 56 2.70 8.10 15.54
N LEU A 57 3.12 7.62 14.37
CA LEU A 57 3.98 6.45 14.27
C LEU A 57 5.36 6.71 14.92
N HIS A 58 5.91 7.91 14.75
CA HIS A 58 7.14 8.33 15.42
C HIS A 58 6.98 8.42 16.95
N VAL A 59 5.87 9.00 17.43
CA VAL A 59 5.53 9.05 18.85
C VAL A 59 5.40 7.64 19.42
N TYR A 60 4.71 6.74 18.71
CA TYR A 60 4.59 5.34 19.07
C TYR A 60 5.96 4.68 19.23
N TYR A 61 6.88 4.81 18.28
CA TYR A 61 8.23 4.24 18.43
C TYR A 61 9.00 4.81 19.61
N ARG A 62 8.88 6.11 19.85
CA ARG A 62 9.49 6.76 21.02
C ARG A 62 8.93 6.20 22.33
N THR A 63 7.62 6.00 22.42
CA THR A 63 6.96 5.43 23.62
C THR A 63 7.36 3.98 23.88
N GLN A 64 7.65 3.22 22.83
CA GLN A 64 8.14 1.84 22.91
C GLN A 64 9.65 1.75 23.22
N GLY A 65 10.34 2.89 23.35
CA GLY A 65 11.79 2.91 23.60
C GLY A 65 12.61 2.37 22.42
N ARG A 66 12.09 2.42 21.20
CA ARG A 66 12.75 1.89 20.01
C ARG A 66 13.78 2.88 19.47
N TYR A 67 15.07 2.54 19.59
CA TYR A 67 16.18 3.38 19.11
C TYR A 67 16.44 3.23 17.60
N ASP A 68 16.00 2.12 16.99
CA ASP A 68 16.16 1.79 15.57
C ASP A 68 14.95 2.21 14.71
N TYR A 69 14.13 3.16 15.20
CA TYR A 69 12.85 3.50 14.57
C TYR A 69 12.98 3.93 13.10
N SER A 70 14.04 4.65 12.72
CA SER A 70 14.25 5.08 11.33
C SER A 70 14.37 3.90 10.36
N SER A 71 15.10 2.85 10.77
CA SER A 71 15.23 1.63 9.97
C SER A 71 13.90 0.88 9.90
N ARG A 72 13.17 0.85 11.02
CA ARG A 72 11.84 0.23 11.06
C ARG A 72 10.84 0.94 10.14
N VAL A 73 10.80 2.26 10.20
CA VAL A 73 9.98 3.10 9.31
C VAL A 73 10.31 2.83 7.85
N GLY A 74 11.61 2.77 7.51
CA GLY A 74 12.06 2.42 6.16
C GLY A 74 11.49 1.08 5.68
N ASN A 75 11.56 0.04 6.52
CA ASN A 75 11.00 -1.27 6.17
C ASN A 75 9.48 -1.23 5.94
N ILE A 76 8.73 -0.47 6.76
CA ILE A 76 7.29 -0.26 6.58
C ILE A 76 7.00 0.45 5.25
N PHE A 77 7.81 1.45 4.88
CA PHE A 77 7.67 2.12 3.58
C PHE A 77 8.00 1.21 2.39
N CYS A 78 9.00 0.34 2.51
CA CYS A 78 9.28 -0.66 1.47
C CYS A 78 8.10 -1.63 1.26
N LEU A 79 7.44 -2.04 2.36
CA LEU A 79 6.22 -2.84 2.29
C LEU A 79 5.07 -2.08 1.63
N LEU A 80 4.88 -0.80 1.96
CA LEU A 80 3.88 0.06 1.34
C LEU A 80 4.09 0.18 -0.18
N SER A 81 5.33 0.48 -0.61
CA SER A 81 5.68 0.60 -2.03
C SER A 81 5.50 -0.72 -2.78
N SER A 82 5.90 -1.84 -2.18
CA SER A 82 5.71 -3.17 -2.76
C SER A 82 4.22 -3.49 -2.95
N THR A 83 3.40 -3.12 -1.97
CA THR A 83 1.94 -3.31 -2.02
C THR A 83 1.31 -2.46 -3.11
N HIS A 84 1.72 -1.20 -3.23
CA HIS A 84 1.28 -0.30 -4.29
C HIS A 84 1.61 -0.88 -5.68
N ASN A 85 2.87 -1.29 -5.91
CA ASN A 85 3.28 -1.87 -7.18
C ASN A 85 2.48 -3.14 -7.54
N CYS A 86 2.19 -3.98 -6.55
CA CYS A 86 1.37 -5.17 -6.76
C CYS A 86 -0.08 -4.81 -7.11
N ALA A 87 -0.65 -3.79 -6.48
CA ALA A 87 -2.00 -3.31 -6.78
C ALA A 87 -2.09 -2.75 -8.21
N THR A 88 -1.13 -1.92 -8.61
CA THR A 88 -1.05 -1.34 -9.97
C THR A 88 -0.93 -2.44 -11.02
N ALA A 89 0.01 -3.38 -10.86
CA ALA A 89 0.15 -4.52 -11.77
C ALA A 89 -1.13 -5.38 -11.86
N THR A 90 -1.85 -5.54 -10.74
CA THR A 90 -3.12 -6.28 -10.72
C THR A 90 -4.21 -5.52 -11.48
N CYS A 91 -4.29 -4.20 -11.30
CA CYS A 91 -5.22 -3.35 -12.07
C CYS A 91 -4.94 -3.42 -13.58
N GLU A 92 -3.67 -3.39 -13.98
CA GLU A 92 -3.26 -3.55 -15.38
C GLU A 92 -3.67 -4.92 -15.94
N ASP A 93 -3.39 -6.00 -15.21
CA ASP A 93 -3.82 -7.36 -15.56
C ASP A 93 -5.34 -7.42 -15.78
N PHE A 94 -6.13 -6.75 -14.93
CA PHE A 94 -7.59 -6.65 -15.09
C PHE A 94 -8.01 -5.92 -16.36
N GLN A 95 -7.34 -4.83 -16.72
CA GLN A 95 -7.65 -4.12 -17.97
C GLN A 95 -7.33 -4.99 -19.20
N VAL A 96 -6.24 -5.75 -19.19
CA VAL A 96 -5.88 -6.69 -20.27
C VAL A 96 -6.93 -7.80 -20.40
N MET A 97 -7.33 -8.43 -19.29
CA MET A 97 -8.36 -9.48 -19.28
C MET A 97 -9.69 -8.97 -19.84
N ARG A 98 -10.07 -7.73 -19.50
CA ARG A 98 -11.25 -7.05 -20.03
C ARG A 98 -11.16 -6.82 -21.54
N LEU A 99 -10.03 -6.35 -22.06
CA LEU A 99 -9.80 -6.15 -23.49
C LEU A 99 -9.90 -7.46 -24.28
N MET A 100 -9.35 -8.55 -23.72
CA MET A 100 -9.38 -9.88 -24.33
C MET A 100 -10.75 -10.56 -24.25
N LYS A 101 -11.75 -9.92 -23.63
CA LYS A 101 -13.09 -10.49 -23.37
C LYS A 101 -13.01 -11.87 -22.71
N MET A 102 -12.00 -12.09 -21.88
CA MET A 102 -11.80 -13.39 -21.23
C MET A 102 -13.00 -13.79 -20.38
N PHE A 103 -13.71 -12.82 -19.82
CA PHE A 103 -14.93 -13.05 -19.05
C PHE A 103 -16.16 -13.36 -19.91
N ASP A 104 -16.21 -12.93 -21.19
CA ASP A 104 -17.33 -13.25 -22.10
C ASP A 104 -17.21 -14.67 -22.67
N ASN A 105 -15.99 -15.15 -22.88
CA ASN A 105 -15.73 -16.49 -23.41
C ASN A 105 -16.09 -17.61 -22.43
N VAL A 106 -16.16 -17.31 -21.12
CA VAL A 106 -16.61 -18.26 -20.08
C VAL A 106 -18.11 -18.56 -20.20
N TYR A 107 -18.92 -17.59 -20.66
CA TYR A 107 -20.37 -17.76 -20.79
C TYR A 107 -20.83 -18.29 -22.16
N ARG A 108 -19.92 -18.56 -23.09
CA ARG A 108 -20.22 -19.11 -24.43
C ARG A 108 -19.86 -20.58 -24.61
N SER A 109 -19.37 -21.24 -23.56
CA SER A 109 -19.01 -22.66 -23.57
C SER A 109 -19.95 -23.55 -22.74
N GLY A 110 -21.09 -23.02 -22.29
CA GLY A 110 -22.25 -23.77 -21.78
C GLY A 110 -23.47 -23.45 -22.62
#